data_AF-A0A6A5ZVW3-F1
#
_entry.id   AF-A0A6A5ZVW3-F1
#
_cell.length_a   1.000
_cell.length_b   1.000
_cell.length_c   1.000
_cell.angle_alpha   90.00
_cell.angle_beta   90.00
_cell.angle_gamma   90.00
#
_symmetry.space_group_name_H-M   'P 1'
#
loop_
_entity.id
_entity.type
_entity.pdbx_description
1 polymer ?
#
loop_
_entity_poly.entity_id
_entity_poly.type
_entity_poly.pdbx_seq_one_letter_code
_entity_poly.pdbx_strand_id
1 'polypeptide(L)'
;MIVHTVPYALAFLLLPIASSWPLNAFPHIEQIAKRLDKPPVPSASDLRPHLEDVPSGSCMFYTGGTLTAAQQYADAHDLFILADLDKDGWAAPSDDHKDEDGEADYNPDCPMSWAFQKQYVAAGVGWEEADRDAYFDSLSEAFAQKCNGDIILALPPNSQIPQDSVFARVEWPVLQFNPTVTKISAVLLNQGDGADGTPISGPTEFWRRCGST
;
A
#
# COMPACT_ATOMS: atom_id res chain seq x y z
N MET A 1 -67.10 37.29 -47.06
CA MET A 1 -65.75 36.86 -46.65
C MET A 1 -65.60 37.21 -45.18
N ILE A 2 -65.54 36.21 -44.31
CA ILE A 2 -64.30 35.77 -43.60
C ILE A 2 -64.02 36.69 -42.40
N VAL A 3 -63.80 36.28 -41.15
CA VAL A 3 -63.75 34.98 -40.43
C VAL A 3 -63.68 35.32 -38.93
N HIS A 4 -64.26 34.45 -38.11
CA HIS A 4 -63.93 34.00 -36.74
C HIS A 4 -63.18 34.90 -35.74
N THR A 5 -63.85 35.25 -34.63
CA THR A 5 -63.72 34.66 -33.27
C THR A 5 -62.32 34.69 -32.66
N VAL A 6 -62.17 35.51 -31.63
CA VAL A 6 -61.10 35.49 -30.63
C VAL A 6 -61.46 34.46 -29.55
N PRO A 7 -60.59 33.48 -29.27
CA PRO A 7 -60.48 32.94 -27.93
C PRO A 7 -59.06 33.08 -27.38
N TYR A 8 -58.89 32.62 -26.13
CA TYR A 8 -57.66 32.58 -25.31
C TYR A 8 -57.49 33.70 -24.29
N ALA A 9 -58.49 33.79 -23.41
CA ALA A 9 -58.24 33.90 -21.99
C ALA A 9 -57.77 32.54 -21.44
N LEU A 10 -56.45 32.32 -21.32
CA LEU A 10 -55.88 31.34 -20.37
C LEU A 10 -54.35 31.51 -20.25
N ALA A 11 -53.88 32.66 -19.78
CA ALA A 11 -52.49 32.80 -19.35
C ALA A 11 -52.37 32.32 -17.89
N PHE A 12 -52.12 31.01 -17.76
CA PHE A 12 -51.41 30.32 -16.68
C PHE A 12 -51.16 31.13 -15.39
N LEU A 13 -52.14 31.05 -14.50
CA LEU A 13 -52.01 31.28 -13.06
C LEU A 13 -51.42 30.00 -12.43
N LEU A 14 -50.11 29.78 -12.54
CA LEU A 14 -49.40 28.67 -11.85
C LEU A 14 -47.97 29.06 -11.46
N LEU A 15 -47.82 29.99 -10.52
CA LEU A 15 -46.60 30.11 -9.72
C LEU A 15 -47.01 30.44 -8.28
N PRO A 16 -47.22 29.43 -7.43
CA PRO A 16 -46.46 29.44 -6.19
C PRO A 16 -46.17 28.02 -5.70
N ILE A 17 -45.05 27.42 -6.14
CA ILE A 17 -44.38 26.39 -5.33
C ILE A 17 -42.88 26.61 -5.48
N ALA A 18 -42.40 27.75 -5.00
CA ALA A 18 -41.00 27.89 -4.64
C ALA A 18 -40.78 27.00 -3.41
N SER A 19 -40.47 25.74 -3.68
CA SER A 19 -39.50 24.91 -2.97
C SER A 19 -39.05 25.38 -1.58
N SER A 20 -39.94 25.36 -0.59
CA SER A 20 -39.58 25.22 0.82
C SER A 20 -39.60 23.74 1.18
N TRP A 21 -38.82 22.94 0.46
CA TRP A 21 -38.40 21.67 1.01
C TRP A 21 -37.44 22.02 2.14
N PRO A 22 -37.68 21.60 3.39
CA PRO A 22 -36.60 21.64 4.35
C PRO A 22 -35.52 20.75 3.74
N LEU A 23 -34.38 21.36 3.40
CA LEU A 23 -33.12 20.63 3.37
C LEU A 23 -32.91 20.17 4.81
N ASN A 24 -33.61 19.09 5.20
CA ASN A 24 -33.11 18.23 6.24
C ASN A 24 -31.72 17.88 5.75
N ALA A 25 -30.70 18.46 6.38
CA ALA A 25 -29.32 18.09 6.14
C ALA A 25 -29.28 16.58 6.31
N PHE A 26 -29.28 15.87 5.18
CA PHE A 26 -29.33 14.43 5.18
C PHE A 26 -28.09 13.96 5.95
N PRO A 27 -28.16 12.88 6.74
CA PRO A 27 -26.96 12.25 7.32
C PRO A 27 -25.90 11.94 6.24
N HIS A 28 -26.30 11.88 4.97
CA HIS A 28 -25.40 11.80 3.81
C HIS A 28 -24.49 13.02 3.60
N ILE A 29 -24.90 14.26 3.90
CA ILE A 29 -23.99 15.41 3.73
C ILE A 29 -22.90 15.40 4.81
N GLU A 30 -23.22 15.01 6.05
CA GLU A 30 -22.20 14.75 7.06
C GLU A 30 -21.27 13.61 6.63
N GLN A 31 -21.77 12.52 6.06
CA GLN A 31 -20.94 11.42 5.56
C GLN A 31 -20.06 11.83 4.36
N ILE A 32 -20.56 12.69 3.46
CA ILE A 32 -19.78 13.20 2.31
C ILE A 32 -18.75 14.24 2.79
N ALA A 33 -19.09 15.09 3.76
CA ALA A 33 -18.15 16.04 4.36
C ALA A 33 -17.07 15.32 5.17
N LYS A 34 -17.38 14.21 5.84
CA LYS A 34 -16.39 13.34 6.52
C LYS A 34 -15.40 12.68 5.56
N ARG A 35 -15.72 12.59 4.27
CA ARG A 35 -14.81 12.10 3.21
C ARG A 35 -13.86 13.18 2.69
N LEU A 36 -13.92 14.41 3.22
CA LEU A 36 -12.98 15.49 2.91
C LEU A 36 -11.84 15.60 3.94
N ASP A 37 -11.93 14.92 5.08
CA ASP A 37 -10.82 14.91 6.04
C ASP A 37 -9.79 13.87 5.61
N LYS A 38 -8.52 14.31 5.53
CA LYS A 38 -7.38 13.42 5.27
C LYS A 38 -7.39 12.27 6.29
N PRO A 39 -7.52 11.00 5.87
CA PRO A 39 -7.56 9.89 6.81
C PRO A 39 -6.21 9.75 7.53
N PRO A 40 -6.19 9.29 8.79
CA PRO A 40 -4.93 9.03 9.47
C PRO A 40 -4.16 7.91 8.75
N VAL A 41 -2.84 7.97 8.82
CA VAL A 41 -1.98 6.86 8.38
C VAL A 41 -2.24 5.66 9.31
N PRO A 42 -2.60 4.48 8.76
CA PRO A 42 -2.85 3.28 9.57
C PRO A 42 -1.59 2.80 10.26
N SER A 43 -1.74 2.21 11.45
CA SER A 43 -0.62 1.62 12.17
C SER A 43 -0.24 0.24 11.62
N ALA A 44 0.94 -0.27 11.98
CA ALA A 44 1.34 -1.64 11.64
C ALA A 44 0.34 -2.69 12.14
N SER A 45 -0.30 -2.48 13.31
CA SER A 45 -1.33 -3.38 13.81
C SER A 45 -2.61 -3.38 12.98
N ASP A 46 -2.95 -2.25 12.36
CA ASP A 46 -4.11 -2.13 11.47
C ASP A 46 -3.82 -2.79 10.12
N LEU A 47 -2.58 -2.70 9.64
CA LEU A 47 -2.15 -3.25 8.33
C LEU A 47 -1.88 -4.74 8.35
N ARG A 48 -1.38 -5.29 9.47
CA ARG A 48 -0.97 -6.70 9.54
C ARG A 48 -2.04 -7.72 9.12
N PRO A 49 -3.34 -7.57 9.46
CA PRO A 49 -4.39 -8.47 8.99
C PRO A 49 -4.60 -8.50 7.47
N HIS A 50 -4.19 -7.43 6.77
CA HIS A 50 -4.31 -7.29 5.31
C HIS A 50 -3.14 -7.89 4.53
N LEU A 51 -2.12 -8.39 5.22
CA LEU A 51 -1.02 -9.12 4.59
C LEU A 51 -1.36 -10.63 4.50
N GLU A 52 -0.88 -11.28 3.44
CA GLU A 52 -0.78 -12.74 3.31
C GLU A 52 -0.01 -13.35 4.50
N ASP A 53 -0.35 -14.59 4.86
CA ASP A 53 0.48 -15.34 5.81
C ASP A 53 1.67 -15.93 5.04
N VAL A 54 2.87 -15.74 5.58
CA VAL A 54 4.10 -16.26 4.97
C VAL A 54 4.50 -17.60 5.56
N PRO A 55 4.90 -18.58 4.73
CA PRO A 55 5.57 -19.78 5.23
C PRO A 55 6.78 -19.45 6.12
N SER A 56 7.08 -20.35 7.07
CA SER A 56 8.29 -20.23 7.87
C SER A 56 9.52 -20.30 6.99
N GLY A 57 10.47 -19.38 7.16
CA GLY A 57 11.72 -19.41 6.40
C GLY A 57 11.67 -18.72 5.04
N SER A 58 10.54 -18.13 4.64
CA SER A 58 10.36 -17.60 3.29
C SER A 58 10.32 -16.08 3.19
N CYS A 59 10.48 -15.34 4.29
CA CYS A 59 10.55 -13.88 4.21
C CYS A 59 11.85 -13.40 3.58
N MET A 60 11.73 -12.43 2.67
CA MET A 60 12.85 -11.72 2.09
C MET A 60 12.68 -10.20 2.23
N PHE A 61 13.75 -9.54 2.64
CA PHE A 61 13.88 -8.09 2.72
C PHE A 61 14.91 -7.60 1.70
N TYR A 62 14.86 -6.33 1.36
CA TYR A 62 15.83 -5.72 0.44
C TYR A 62 16.17 -4.31 0.88
N THR A 63 17.36 -3.84 0.51
CA THR A 63 17.79 -2.47 0.78
C THR A 63 18.76 -1.95 -0.26
N GLY A 64 19.00 -0.64 -0.25
CA GLY A 64 19.97 0.01 -1.12
C GLY A 64 19.67 -0.22 -2.59
N GLY A 65 18.43 -0.03 -3.05
CA GLY A 65 18.09 -0.09 -4.48
C GLY A 65 18.20 -1.48 -5.12
N THR A 66 18.07 -2.56 -4.34
CA THR A 66 18.11 -3.95 -4.84
C THR A 66 16.73 -4.52 -5.20
N LEU A 67 15.64 -3.74 -5.11
CA LEU A 67 14.26 -4.20 -5.30
C LEU A 67 14.08 -5.10 -6.54
N THR A 68 14.46 -4.62 -7.74
CA THR A 68 14.28 -5.38 -8.99
C THR A 68 14.96 -6.74 -8.96
N ALA A 69 16.18 -6.80 -8.41
CA ALA A 69 16.93 -8.04 -8.28
C ALA A 69 16.35 -8.94 -7.19
N ALA A 70 15.91 -8.34 -6.08
CA ALA A 70 15.32 -9.02 -4.94
C ALA A 70 14.03 -9.73 -5.33
N GLN A 71 13.16 -9.09 -6.11
CA GLN A 71 11.94 -9.71 -6.65
C GLN A 71 12.29 -10.97 -7.44
N GLN A 72 13.18 -10.85 -8.44
CA GLN A 72 13.54 -11.99 -9.29
C GLN A 72 14.23 -13.11 -8.51
N TYR A 73 15.06 -12.75 -7.52
CA TYR A 73 15.66 -13.74 -6.62
C TYR A 73 14.60 -14.44 -5.77
N ALA A 74 13.62 -13.69 -5.25
CA ALA A 74 12.52 -14.21 -4.45
C ALA A 74 11.66 -15.19 -5.25
N ASP A 75 11.25 -14.81 -6.46
CA ASP A 75 10.50 -15.65 -7.39
C ASP A 75 11.24 -16.97 -7.69
N ALA A 76 12.57 -16.92 -7.84
CA ALA A 76 13.38 -18.09 -8.14
C ALA A 76 13.61 -19.03 -6.93
N HIS A 77 13.31 -18.59 -5.71
CA HIS A 77 13.61 -19.31 -4.47
C HIS A 77 12.39 -19.49 -3.55
N ASP A 78 11.17 -19.25 -4.08
CA ASP A 78 9.91 -19.32 -3.32
C ASP A 78 9.94 -18.47 -2.05
N LEU A 79 10.54 -17.28 -2.14
CA LEU A 79 10.55 -16.28 -1.07
C LEU A 79 9.50 -15.21 -1.34
N PHE A 80 9.11 -14.51 -0.28
CA PHE A 80 8.10 -13.46 -0.34
C PHE A 80 8.71 -12.15 0.12
N ILE A 81 8.59 -11.11 -0.72
CA ILE A 81 8.85 -9.73 -0.32
C ILE A 81 7.54 -9.04 0.03
N LEU A 82 7.61 -7.86 0.66
CA LEU A 82 6.43 -7.11 1.06
C LEU A 82 5.44 -6.87 -0.09
N ALA A 83 5.94 -6.63 -1.31
CA ALA A 83 5.11 -6.39 -2.49
C ALA A 83 4.24 -7.59 -2.90
N ASP A 84 4.67 -8.82 -2.58
CA ASP A 84 3.95 -10.05 -2.96
C ASP A 84 2.80 -10.39 -2.00
N LEU A 85 2.79 -9.77 -0.83
CA LEU A 85 1.92 -10.16 0.29
C LEU A 85 0.70 -9.27 0.47
N ASP A 86 0.53 -8.33 -0.45
CA ASP A 86 -0.58 -7.41 -0.42
C ASP A 86 -1.85 -8.07 -0.95
N LYS A 87 -2.78 -8.40 -0.05
CA LYS A 87 -4.04 -9.09 -0.41
C LYS A 87 -5.07 -8.19 -1.06
N ASP A 88 -5.11 -6.94 -0.60
CA ASP A 88 -6.26 -6.06 -0.79
C ASP A 88 -5.84 -4.73 -1.44
N GLY A 89 -4.65 -4.68 -2.05
CA GLY A 89 -4.15 -3.49 -2.76
C GLY A 89 -3.61 -2.37 -1.88
N TRP A 90 -3.23 -2.65 -0.63
CA TRP A 90 -2.64 -1.68 0.29
C TRP A 90 -1.23 -1.23 -0.15
N ALA A 91 -0.45 -2.13 -0.72
CA ALA A 91 0.86 -1.90 -1.31
C ALA A 91 0.82 -1.66 -2.84
N ALA A 92 -0.30 -1.93 -3.52
CA ALA A 92 -0.43 -1.81 -4.97
C ALA A 92 0.05 -0.45 -5.52
N PRO A 93 1.09 -0.41 -6.37
CA PRO A 93 1.73 0.85 -6.75
C PRO A 93 0.95 1.66 -7.80
N SER A 94 -0.05 1.08 -8.47
CA SER A 94 -0.84 1.73 -9.52
C SER A 94 -2.21 1.07 -9.74
N ASP A 95 -3.13 1.82 -10.32
CA ASP A 95 -4.47 1.38 -10.79
C ASP A 95 -4.42 0.37 -11.96
N ASP A 96 -3.29 0.34 -12.67
CA ASP A 96 -3.03 -0.62 -13.75
C ASP A 96 -2.62 -2.02 -13.24
N HIS A 97 -2.38 -2.19 -11.93
CA HIS A 97 -2.20 -3.53 -11.37
C HIS A 97 -3.55 -4.22 -11.27
N LYS A 98 -3.68 -5.28 -12.06
CA LYS A 98 -4.84 -6.14 -12.04
C LYS A 98 -4.54 -7.37 -11.20
N ASP A 99 -5.52 -7.81 -10.43
CA ASP A 99 -5.47 -9.09 -9.73
C ASP A 99 -5.46 -10.26 -10.73
N GLU A 100 -5.39 -11.49 -10.21
CA GLU A 100 -5.41 -12.72 -11.01
C GLU A 100 -6.68 -12.86 -11.87
N ASP A 101 -7.76 -12.16 -11.53
CA ASP A 101 -9.05 -12.15 -12.22
C ASP A 101 -9.15 -11.01 -13.26
N GLY A 102 -8.15 -10.15 -13.36
CA GLY A 102 -8.09 -9.04 -14.31
C GLY A 102 -8.84 -7.78 -13.85
N GLU A 103 -9.31 -7.76 -12.61
CA GLU A 103 -9.94 -6.61 -11.96
C GLU A 103 -8.88 -5.70 -11.34
N ALA A 104 -9.21 -4.43 -11.11
CA ALA A 104 -8.27 -3.53 -10.42
C ALA A 104 -7.99 -4.10 -9.02
N ASP A 105 -6.71 -4.27 -8.67
CA ASP A 105 -6.24 -4.78 -7.38
C ASP A 105 -6.41 -3.73 -6.27
N TYR A 106 -7.61 -3.15 -6.18
CA TYR A 106 -7.96 -2.08 -5.25
C TYR A 106 -9.22 -2.46 -4.47
N ASN A 107 -9.09 -2.46 -3.14
CA ASN A 107 -10.23 -2.59 -2.27
C ASN A 107 -10.94 -1.24 -2.06
N PRO A 108 -12.24 -1.09 -2.40
CA PRO A 108 -13.00 0.16 -2.22
C PRO A 108 -13.16 0.59 -0.74
N ASP A 109 -12.95 -0.31 0.21
CA ASP A 109 -12.91 -0.01 1.64
C ASP A 109 -11.50 0.42 2.11
N CYS A 110 -10.50 0.38 1.22
CA CYS A 110 -9.19 0.98 1.45
C CYS A 110 -9.29 2.47 1.09
N PRO A 111 -9.41 3.37 2.09
CA PRO A 111 -9.77 4.75 1.82
C PRO A 111 -8.72 5.48 0.98
N MET A 112 -7.47 5.01 0.93
CA MET A 112 -6.40 5.54 0.07
C MET A 112 -5.30 4.49 -0.22
N SER A 113 -5.52 3.58 -1.16
CA SER A 113 -4.43 2.72 -1.65
C SER A 113 -3.29 3.57 -2.24
N TRP A 114 -2.07 3.03 -2.26
CA TRP A 114 -0.90 3.74 -2.77
C TRP A 114 -1.11 4.25 -4.21
N ALA A 115 -1.78 3.44 -5.04
CA ALA A 115 -2.17 3.74 -6.41
C ALA A 115 -2.91 5.08 -6.61
N PHE A 116 -3.75 5.51 -5.65
CA PHE A 116 -4.60 6.71 -5.80
C PHE A 116 -4.09 7.94 -5.04
N GLN A 117 -2.92 7.84 -4.39
CA GLN A 117 -2.39 8.93 -3.58
C GLN A 117 -2.22 10.23 -4.36
N LYS A 118 -1.83 10.15 -5.64
CA LYS A 118 -1.62 11.34 -6.49
C LYS A 118 -2.92 12.12 -6.70
N GLN A 119 -4.01 11.42 -6.97
CA GLN A 119 -5.34 11.98 -7.21
C GLN A 119 -5.91 12.57 -5.90
N TYR A 120 -5.76 11.86 -4.77
CA TYR A 120 -6.20 12.37 -3.48
C TYR A 120 -5.41 13.59 -3.02
N VAL A 121 -4.09 13.60 -3.24
CA VAL A 121 -3.22 14.76 -2.94
C VAL A 121 -3.65 15.96 -3.80
N ALA A 122 -3.91 15.75 -5.09
CA ALA A 122 -4.39 16.82 -5.97
C ALA A 122 -5.77 17.38 -5.53
N ALA A 123 -6.60 16.54 -4.90
CA ALA A 123 -7.89 16.94 -4.34
C ALA A 123 -7.79 17.54 -2.91
N GLY A 124 -6.59 17.62 -2.33
CA GLY A 124 -6.36 18.17 -0.99
C GLY A 124 -6.75 17.26 0.17
N VAL A 125 -7.01 15.98 -0.09
CA VAL A 125 -7.48 14.99 0.89
C VAL A 125 -6.53 13.79 1.03
N GLY A 126 -5.43 13.78 0.26
CA GLY A 126 -4.45 12.70 0.20
C GLY A 126 -3.32 12.80 1.21
N TRP A 127 -2.51 11.75 1.28
CA TRP A 127 -1.29 11.72 2.09
C TRP A 127 -0.16 12.49 1.39
N GLU A 128 0.41 13.46 2.11
CA GLU A 128 1.63 14.12 1.69
C GLU A 128 2.80 13.13 1.75
N GLU A 129 3.97 13.54 1.26
CA GLU A 129 5.16 12.67 1.19
C GLU A 129 5.50 12.05 2.55
N ALA A 130 5.50 12.84 3.63
CA ALA A 130 5.78 12.33 4.97
C ALA A 130 4.73 11.32 5.46
N ASP A 131 3.46 11.50 5.11
CA ASP A 131 2.39 10.56 5.48
C ASP A 131 2.54 9.24 4.70
N ARG A 132 2.93 9.33 3.42
CA ARG A 132 3.21 8.16 2.57
C ARG A 132 4.44 7.39 3.04
N ASP A 133 5.49 8.09 3.46
CA ASP A 133 6.67 7.45 4.05
C ASP A 133 6.30 6.75 5.37
N ALA A 134 5.50 7.39 6.23
CA ALA A 134 5.01 6.79 7.47
C ALA A 134 4.11 5.57 7.22
N TYR A 135 3.33 5.61 6.13
CA TYR A 135 2.52 4.49 5.69
C TYR A 135 3.38 3.30 5.29
N PHE A 136 4.39 3.52 4.45
CA PHE A 136 5.31 2.48 4.02
C PHE A 136 6.13 1.92 5.20
N ASP A 137 6.58 2.78 6.11
CA ASP A 137 7.21 2.36 7.38
C ASP A 137 6.24 1.44 8.18
N SER A 138 4.97 1.81 8.32
CA SER A 138 3.97 0.98 9.05
C SER A 138 3.72 -0.37 8.36
N LEU A 139 3.73 -0.40 7.02
CA LEU A 139 3.55 -1.61 6.23
C LEU A 139 4.75 -2.55 6.34
N SER A 140 5.97 -2.00 6.26
CA SER A 140 7.22 -2.73 6.48
C SER A 140 7.33 -3.28 7.90
N GLU A 141 6.90 -2.53 8.91
CA GLU A 141 6.80 -3.04 10.28
C GLU A 141 5.81 -4.21 10.37
N ALA A 142 4.62 -4.10 9.78
CA ALA A 142 3.62 -5.16 9.77
C ALA A 142 4.14 -6.45 9.12
N PHE A 143 4.88 -6.33 8.01
CA PHE A 143 5.54 -7.45 7.35
C PHE A 143 6.61 -8.09 8.23
N ALA A 144 7.50 -7.30 8.83
CA ALA A 144 8.53 -7.80 9.74
C ALA A 144 7.96 -8.53 10.98
N GLN A 145 6.78 -8.13 11.46
CA GLN A 145 6.07 -8.83 12.53
C GLN A 145 5.51 -10.19 12.11
N LYS A 146 5.19 -10.41 10.82
CA LYS A 146 4.69 -11.69 10.31
C LYS A 146 5.80 -12.72 10.06
N CYS A 147 6.99 -12.24 9.76
CA CYS A 147 8.11 -13.12 9.47
C CYS A 147 8.45 -14.04 10.64
N ASN A 148 8.81 -15.28 10.30
CA ASN A 148 9.20 -16.30 11.24
C ASN A 148 10.20 -17.27 10.60
N GLY A 149 11.06 -17.87 11.42
CA GLY A 149 12.16 -18.72 10.99
C GLY A 149 13.35 -17.92 10.48
N ASP A 150 14.00 -18.46 9.45
CA ASP A 150 15.12 -17.82 8.78
C ASP A 150 14.60 -16.78 7.76
N ILE A 151 15.30 -15.68 7.56
CA ILE A 151 14.95 -14.68 6.55
C ILE A 151 16.16 -14.41 5.64
N ILE A 152 15.88 -13.93 4.43
CA ILE A 152 16.89 -13.46 3.49
C ILE A 152 16.90 -11.93 3.44
N LEU A 153 18.08 -11.32 3.37
CA LEU A 153 18.27 -9.89 3.14
C LEU A 153 19.07 -9.68 1.85
N ALA A 154 18.45 -9.04 0.85
CA ALA A 154 19.16 -8.57 -0.33
C ALA A 154 19.96 -7.30 0.00
N LEU A 155 21.26 -7.37 -0.24
CA LEU A 155 22.20 -6.26 -0.06
C LEU A 155 22.78 -5.82 -1.41
N PRO A 156 23.10 -4.52 -1.57
CA PRO A 156 23.79 -4.03 -2.76
C PRO A 156 25.24 -4.57 -2.83
N PRO A 157 25.94 -4.47 -3.98
CA PRO A 157 27.27 -5.06 -4.16
C PRO A 157 28.32 -4.59 -3.16
N ASN A 158 28.19 -3.35 -2.65
CA ASN A 158 29.08 -2.80 -1.64
C ASN A 158 28.76 -3.26 -0.20
N SER A 159 27.73 -4.10 -0.02
CA SER A 159 27.23 -4.60 1.26
C SER A 159 26.80 -3.52 2.27
N GLN A 160 26.63 -2.26 1.83
CA GLN A 160 26.25 -1.17 2.71
C GLN A 160 24.73 -1.11 2.87
N ILE A 161 24.27 -1.09 4.12
CA ILE A 161 22.88 -0.79 4.47
C ILE A 161 22.78 0.72 4.71
N PRO A 162 22.02 1.47 3.89
CA PRO A 162 21.78 2.89 4.14
C PRO A 162 21.07 3.08 5.49
N GLN A 163 21.56 4.00 6.32
CA GLN A 163 21.02 4.23 7.67
C GLN A 163 19.57 4.74 7.65
N ASP A 164 19.21 5.45 6.60
CA ASP A 164 17.89 5.99 6.31
C ASP A 164 17.00 5.03 5.52
N SER A 165 17.47 3.81 5.21
CA SER A 165 16.62 2.80 4.59
C SER A 165 15.51 2.34 5.54
N VAL A 166 14.36 1.99 4.97
CA VAL A 166 13.23 1.39 5.71
C VAL A 166 13.68 0.15 6.46
N PHE A 167 14.53 -0.69 5.83
CA PHE A 167 15.13 -1.83 6.51
C PHE A 167 15.88 -1.44 7.79
N ALA A 168 16.79 -0.47 7.71
CA ALA A 168 17.60 -0.08 8.88
C ALA A 168 16.77 0.58 9.99
N ARG A 169 15.85 1.48 9.61
CA ARG A 169 15.07 2.28 10.55
C ARG A 169 13.91 1.50 11.18
N VAL A 170 13.28 0.60 10.43
CA VAL A 170 11.98 0.01 10.78
C VAL A 170 12.07 -1.51 10.89
N GLU A 171 12.45 -2.19 9.81
CA GLU A 171 12.31 -3.65 9.75
C GLU A 171 13.33 -4.35 10.67
N TRP A 172 14.58 -3.86 10.66
CA TRP A 172 15.66 -4.39 11.48
C TRP A 172 15.33 -4.44 12.98
N PRO A 173 14.94 -3.34 13.66
CA PRO A 173 14.61 -3.41 15.08
C PRO A 173 13.44 -4.38 15.34
N VAL A 174 12.42 -4.41 14.49
CA VAL A 174 11.29 -5.34 14.63
C VAL A 174 11.77 -6.80 14.57
N LEU A 175 12.60 -7.15 13.58
CA LEU A 175 13.17 -8.48 13.42
C LEU A 175 14.06 -8.89 14.60
N GLN A 176 14.84 -7.95 15.17
CA GLN A 176 15.66 -8.22 16.35
C GLN A 176 14.80 -8.64 17.55
N PHE A 177 13.66 -7.98 17.75
CA PHE A 177 12.74 -8.26 18.86
C PHE A 177 11.71 -9.36 18.56
N ASN A 178 11.55 -9.78 17.30
CA ASN A 178 10.63 -10.85 16.92
C ASN A 178 11.21 -12.24 17.30
N PRO A 179 10.68 -12.92 18.34
CA PRO A 179 11.28 -14.14 18.87
C PRO A 179 11.18 -15.34 17.91
N THR A 180 10.33 -15.26 16.89
CA THR A 180 10.17 -16.33 15.90
C THR A 180 11.24 -16.28 14.82
N VAL A 181 11.94 -15.16 14.66
CA VAL A 181 13.05 -15.00 13.71
C VAL A 181 14.34 -15.54 14.33
N THR A 182 14.96 -16.50 13.67
CA THR A 182 16.13 -17.25 14.18
C THR A 182 17.44 -16.80 13.53
N LYS A 183 17.40 -16.47 12.24
CA LYS A 183 18.60 -16.15 11.46
C LYS A 183 18.25 -15.19 10.32
N ILE A 184 19.20 -14.34 9.97
CA ILE A 184 19.14 -13.45 8.81
C ILE A 184 20.35 -13.79 7.95
N SER A 185 20.10 -14.24 6.73
CA SER A 185 21.13 -14.49 5.74
C SER A 185 21.14 -13.39 4.69
N ALA A 186 22.30 -12.79 4.44
CA ALA A 186 22.45 -11.76 3.41
C ALA A 186 22.90 -12.37 2.08
N VAL A 187 22.28 -11.93 0.99
CA VAL A 187 22.67 -12.23 -0.39
C VAL A 187 23.03 -10.92 -1.09
N LEU A 188 24.17 -10.90 -1.80
CA LEU A 188 24.59 -9.74 -2.56
C LEU A 188 23.98 -9.79 -3.96
N LEU A 189 23.20 -8.78 -4.32
CA LEU A 189 22.55 -8.67 -5.63
C LEU A 189 23.04 -7.43 -6.39
N ASN A 190 23.05 -7.52 -7.72
CA ASN A 190 23.30 -6.36 -8.57
C ASN A 190 22.16 -5.33 -8.47
N GLN A 191 22.44 -4.09 -8.87
CA GLN A 191 21.49 -2.98 -8.89
C GLN A 191 21.22 -2.51 -10.33
N GLY A 192 20.11 -1.81 -10.52
CA GLY A 192 19.77 -1.13 -11.78
C GLY A 192 19.02 -1.99 -12.79
N ASP A 193 18.75 -1.41 -13.96
CA ASP A 193 17.80 -1.93 -14.97
C ASP A 193 18.20 -3.28 -15.59
N GLY A 194 19.44 -3.71 -15.41
CA GLY A 194 19.95 -5.00 -15.89
C GLY A 194 20.03 -6.08 -14.81
N ALA A 195 19.53 -5.84 -13.60
CA ALA A 195 19.58 -6.81 -12.53
C ALA A 195 18.60 -7.96 -12.78
N ASP A 196 19.11 -9.20 -12.75
CA ASP A 196 18.43 -10.43 -13.16
C ASP A 196 18.13 -11.38 -11.98
N GLY A 197 18.29 -10.89 -10.74
CA GLY A 197 18.22 -11.72 -9.54
C GLY A 197 19.38 -12.69 -9.35
N THR A 198 20.36 -12.77 -10.25
CA THR A 198 21.53 -13.64 -10.07
C THR A 198 22.39 -13.13 -8.92
N PRO A 199 22.67 -13.94 -7.89
CA PRO A 199 23.47 -13.49 -6.75
C PRO A 199 24.95 -13.35 -7.12
N ILE A 200 25.57 -12.25 -6.67
CA ILE A 200 27.01 -12.02 -6.76
C ILE A 200 27.76 -13.00 -5.85
N SER A 201 27.15 -13.36 -4.72
CA SER A 201 27.66 -14.33 -3.76
C SER A 201 26.52 -15.15 -3.19
N GLY A 202 26.81 -16.40 -2.81
CA GLY A 202 25.85 -17.21 -2.05
C GLY A 202 25.45 -16.54 -0.72
N PRO A 203 24.35 -16.99 -0.09
CA PRO A 203 23.89 -16.45 1.18
C PRO A 203 24.96 -16.55 2.28
N THR A 204 25.14 -15.46 3.03
CA THR A 204 26.08 -15.37 4.16
C THR A 204 25.32 -15.06 5.43
N GLU A 205 25.81 -15.50 6.60
CA GLU A 205 25.14 -15.16 7.86
C GLU A 205 25.36 -13.67 8.18
N PHE A 206 24.27 -12.92 8.24
CA PHE A 206 24.27 -11.51 8.64
C PHE A 206 24.01 -11.38 10.14
N TRP A 207 23.06 -12.15 10.65
CA TRP A 207 22.70 -12.17 12.06
C TRP A 207 22.10 -13.51 12.46
N ARG A 208 22.25 -13.88 13.73
CA ARG A 208 21.62 -15.06 14.33
C ARG A 208 21.18 -14.75 15.76
N ARG A 209 20.03 -15.30 16.15
CA ARG A 209 19.55 -15.24 17.54
C ARG A 209 20.44 -16.10 18.44
N CYS A 210 20.88 -15.54 19.56
CA CYS A 210 21.63 -16.32 20.55
C CYS A 210 20.78 -17.50 21.05
N GLY A 211 21.32 -18.71 20.99
CA GLY A 211 20.66 -19.92 21.49
C GLY A 211 19.65 -20.56 20.54
N SER A 212 19.48 -20.06 19.31
CA SER A 212 18.78 -20.81 18.25
C SER A 212 19.73 -21.84 17.63
N THR A 213 19.49 -23.12 17.91
CA THR A 213 20.21 -24.27 17.33
C THR A 213 19.51 -24.80 16.09
#